data_AF-J1H5D2-F1
#
_entry.id   AF-J1H5D2-F1
#
_cell.length_a   1.000
_cell.length_b   1.000
_cell.length_c   1.000
_cell.angle_alpha   90.00
_cell.angle_beta   90.00
_cell.angle_gamma   90.00
#
_symmetry.space_group_name_H-M   'P 1'
#
loop_
_entity.id
_entity.type
_entity.pdbx_description
1 polymer ?
#
loop_
_entity_poly.entity_id
_entity_poly.type
_entity_poly.pdbx_seq_one_letter_code
_entity_poly.pdbx_strand_id
1 'polypeptide(L)'
;RPTGARLRRAATSLPPRPRYWLRWLLVIAVVLGIIGAIAYAMIASATWVRATIRSQDDAEAASSVHTVYPNPVACDAAQLNVAVDAPKETTVGAGMSIEATLTNEGGDACLLDIGGASLGAVINSGDQTVWTSTTCPAEPTERPLLVDVGESARASLTWSGMSTAAGCSPSEPAPDPTPSPETSAAQDPSASPGASASPSPSPVNPNVAAAGTYRLHLQLDGTDITGEQVFLIQ
;
A
#
# COMPACT_ATOMS: atom_id res chain seq x y z
N ARG A 1 -69.15 59.64 96.79
CA ARG A 1 -68.21 58.91 97.69
C ARG A 1 -68.95 57.68 98.21
N PRO A 2 -68.35 56.47 98.28
CA PRO A 2 -66.92 56.12 98.41
C PRO A 2 -66.34 55.38 97.15
N THR A 3 -65.10 55.57 96.70
CA THR A 3 -63.78 55.02 97.13
C THR A 3 -63.69 53.50 97.24
N GLY A 4 -62.99 52.87 96.28
CA GLY A 4 -62.54 51.47 96.32
C GLY A 4 -61.36 51.26 95.36
N ALA A 5 -60.29 50.66 95.87
CA ALA A 5 -58.90 50.89 95.48
C ALA A 5 -58.41 50.17 94.21
N ARG A 6 -57.47 50.81 93.49
CA ARG A 6 -56.63 50.19 92.46
C ARG A 6 -55.61 49.27 93.14
N LEU A 7 -55.75 47.96 92.96
CA LEU A 7 -54.67 47.02 93.24
C LEU A 7 -53.85 46.82 91.97
N ARG A 8 -52.69 47.48 91.90
CA ARG A 8 -51.61 47.12 90.97
C ARG A 8 -51.03 45.79 91.43
N ARG A 9 -51.35 44.70 90.72
CA ARG A 9 -50.70 43.40 90.94
C ARG A 9 -49.43 43.38 90.10
N ALA A 10 -48.29 43.50 90.76
CA ALA A 10 -46.97 43.32 90.14
C ALA A 10 -46.85 41.87 89.67
N ALA A 11 -46.63 41.67 88.37
CA ALA A 11 -46.29 40.37 87.81
C ALA A 11 -44.80 40.12 88.05
N THR A 12 -44.48 39.18 88.93
CA THR A 12 -43.12 38.65 89.09
C THR A 12 -42.80 37.76 87.89
N SER A 13 -41.93 38.22 86.99
CA SER A 13 -41.40 37.40 85.90
C SER A 13 -40.42 36.37 86.47
N LEU A 14 -40.76 35.07 86.40
CA LEU A 14 -39.83 33.99 86.69
C LEU A 14 -38.68 34.03 85.67
N PRO A 15 -37.41 33.85 86.08
CA PRO A 15 -36.29 33.80 85.15
C PRO A 15 -36.45 32.62 84.18
N PRO A 16 -36.15 32.77 82.88
CA PRO A 16 -36.27 31.70 81.92
C PRO A 16 -35.22 30.62 82.25
N ARG A 17 -35.67 29.44 82.67
CA ARG A 17 -34.78 28.27 82.78
C ARG A 17 -34.23 27.96 81.39
N PRO A 18 -32.92 28.00 81.16
CA PRO A 18 -32.35 27.66 79.85
C PRO A 18 -32.70 26.21 79.51
N ARG A 19 -33.52 26.03 78.48
CA ARG A 19 -33.96 24.73 77.97
C ARG A 19 -32.82 24.07 77.20
N TYR A 20 -31.75 23.68 77.88
CA TYR A 20 -30.57 23.06 77.28
C TYR A 20 -30.92 21.83 76.43
N TRP A 21 -31.90 21.03 76.85
CA TRP A 21 -32.35 19.86 76.09
C TRP A 21 -32.90 20.19 74.70
N LEU A 22 -33.49 21.38 74.52
CA LEU A 22 -34.15 21.81 73.29
C LEU A 22 -33.09 22.30 72.29
N ARG A 23 -32.02 22.91 72.81
CA ARG A 23 -30.83 23.26 72.03
C ARG A 23 -30.11 22.00 71.55
N TRP A 24 -30.00 20.98 72.38
CA TRP A 24 -29.41 19.69 71.98
C TRP A 24 -30.24 18.96 70.92
N LEU A 25 -31.58 18.94 71.06
CA LEU A 25 -32.45 18.39 70.00
C LEU A 25 -32.34 19.17 68.69
N LEU A 26 -32.22 20.50 68.74
CA LEU A 26 -31.96 21.33 67.56
C LEU A 26 -30.61 21.01 66.92
N VAL A 27 -29.54 20.87 67.72
CA VAL A 27 -28.21 20.50 67.22
C VAL A 27 -28.24 19.13 66.55
N ILE A 28 -28.89 18.14 67.16
CA ILE A 28 -29.01 16.80 66.58
C ILE A 28 -29.79 16.84 65.26
N ALA A 29 -30.88 17.59 65.19
CA ALA A 29 -31.66 17.75 63.95
C ALA A 29 -30.83 18.40 62.83
N VAL A 30 -30.03 19.42 63.16
CA VAL A 30 -29.12 20.08 62.20
C VAL A 30 -28.04 19.10 61.73
N VAL A 31 -27.42 18.35 62.64
CA VAL A 31 -26.39 17.36 62.29
C VAL A 31 -26.96 16.26 61.38
N LEU A 32 -28.15 15.75 61.68
CA LEU A 32 -28.83 14.78 60.81
C LEU A 32 -29.18 15.36 59.44
N GLY A 33 -29.60 16.62 59.38
CA GLY A 33 -29.82 17.34 58.12
C GLY A 33 -28.54 17.48 57.29
N ILE A 34 -27.41 17.81 57.93
CA ILE A 34 -26.10 17.90 57.27
C ILE A 34 -25.67 16.54 56.74
N ILE A 35 -25.79 15.47 57.54
CA ILE A 35 -25.45 14.10 57.10
C ILE A 35 -26.30 13.68 55.90
N GLY A 36 -27.61 13.96 55.94
CA GLY A 36 -28.52 13.69 54.81
C GLY A 36 -28.14 14.46 53.54
N ALA A 37 -27.78 15.73 53.66
CA ALA A 37 -27.33 16.55 52.53
C ALA A 37 -26.03 16.04 51.91
N ILE A 38 -25.07 15.62 52.74
CA ILE A 38 -23.80 15.04 52.28
C ILE A 38 -24.04 13.71 51.54
N ALA A 39 -24.89 12.83 52.10
CA ALA A 39 -25.23 11.56 51.45
C ALA A 39 -25.92 11.78 50.10
N TYR A 40 -26.86 12.73 50.02
CA TYR A 40 -27.52 13.09 48.77
C TYR A 40 -26.53 13.63 47.72
N ALA A 41 -25.60 14.50 48.11
CA ALA A 41 -24.58 15.05 47.21
C ALA A 41 -23.64 13.96 46.64
N MET A 42 -23.27 12.96 47.45
CA MET A 42 -22.45 11.83 47.01
C MET A 42 -23.19 10.94 45.99
N ILE A 43 -24.48 10.68 46.22
CA ILE A 43 -25.29 9.87 45.29
C ILE A 43 -25.53 10.65 43.98
N ALA A 44 -25.90 11.93 44.07
CA ALA A 44 -26.15 12.77 42.91
C ALA A 44 -24.90 12.92 42.03
N SER A 45 -23.73 13.17 42.62
CA SER A 45 -22.46 13.25 41.88
C SER A 45 -22.10 11.92 41.23
N ALA A 46 -22.28 10.78 41.92
CA ALA A 46 -22.04 9.46 41.32
C ALA A 46 -22.99 9.16 40.14
N THR A 47 -24.27 9.56 40.23
CA THR A 47 -25.22 9.39 39.12
C THR A 47 -24.91 10.28 37.93
N TRP A 48 -24.45 11.51 38.17
CA TRP A 48 -24.06 12.45 37.13
C TRP A 48 -22.76 12.03 36.43
N VAL A 49 -21.74 11.61 37.20
CA VAL A 49 -20.48 11.08 36.66
C VAL A 49 -20.72 9.81 35.84
N ARG A 50 -21.59 8.90 36.29
CA ARG A 50 -21.95 7.69 35.52
C ARG A 50 -22.71 8.01 34.24
N ALA A 51 -23.56 9.04 34.25
CA ALA A 51 -24.27 9.47 33.04
C ALA A 51 -23.32 10.06 31.99
N THR A 52 -22.34 10.85 32.42
CA THR A 52 -21.30 11.43 31.54
C THR A 52 -20.36 10.37 30.95
N ILE A 53 -19.99 9.34 31.72
CA ILE A 53 -19.10 8.28 31.21
C ILE A 53 -19.80 7.43 30.14
N ARG A 54 -21.07 7.05 30.35
CA ARG A 54 -21.84 6.31 29.33
C ARG A 54 -21.96 7.09 28.02
N SER A 55 -22.13 8.41 28.08
CA SER A 55 -22.22 9.23 26.86
C SER A 55 -20.91 9.33 26.07
N GLN A 56 -19.75 9.11 26.70
CA GLN A 56 -18.46 9.07 26.00
C GLN A 56 -18.18 7.68 25.43
N ASP A 57 -18.53 6.61 26.16
CA ASP A 57 -18.45 5.24 25.66
C ASP A 57 -19.37 5.00 24.44
N ASP A 58 -20.55 5.62 24.40
CA ASP A 58 -21.47 5.53 23.25
C ASP A 58 -20.92 6.26 22.00
N ALA A 59 -20.12 7.32 22.19
CA ALA A 59 -19.49 8.07 21.10
C ALA A 59 -18.24 7.36 20.54
N GLU A 60 -17.49 6.62 21.37
CA GLU A 60 -16.40 5.74 20.92
C GLU A 60 -16.92 4.39 20.38
N ALA A 61 -18.10 3.92 20.80
CA ALA A 61 -18.72 2.73 20.22
C ALA A 61 -19.22 2.97 18.78
N ALA A 62 -19.63 4.20 18.44
CA ALA A 62 -20.04 4.57 17.08
C ALA A 62 -18.88 4.64 16.07
N SER A 63 -17.64 4.83 16.53
CA SER A 63 -16.41 4.74 15.71
C SER A 63 -15.85 3.32 15.62
N SER A 64 -16.43 2.36 16.38
CA SER A 64 -16.09 0.93 16.32
C SER A 64 -16.92 0.11 15.33
N VAL A 65 -17.71 0.77 14.47
CA VAL A 65 -18.19 0.13 13.24
C VAL A 65 -16.99 0.04 12.30
N HIS A 66 -16.12 -0.93 12.58
CA HIS A 66 -15.22 -1.48 11.59
C HIS A 66 -16.14 -2.13 10.55
N THR A 67 -16.55 -1.35 9.57
CA THR A 67 -17.09 -1.90 8.33
C THR A 67 -16.05 -2.93 7.90
N VAL A 68 -16.47 -4.19 7.86
CA VAL A 68 -15.71 -5.27 7.24
C VAL A 68 -15.48 -4.82 5.81
N TYR A 69 -14.39 -4.09 5.56
CA TYR A 69 -13.91 -3.86 4.22
C TYR A 69 -13.47 -5.26 3.79
N PRO A 70 -14.19 -5.92 2.87
CA PRO A 70 -13.71 -7.18 2.35
C PRO A 70 -12.29 -6.91 1.83
N ASN A 71 -11.35 -7.78 2.21
CA ASN A 71 -9.98 -7.67 1.72
C ASN A 71 -10.05 -7.62 0.18
N PRO A 72 -9.49 -6.59 -0.48
CA PRO A 72 -9.64 -6.46 -1.92
C PRO A 72 -9.11 -7.73 -2.60
N VAL A 73 -9.94 -8.29 -3.46
CA VAL A 73 -9.67 -9.56 -4.16
C VAL A 73 -8.61 -9.35 -5.23
N ALA A 74 -7.88 -10.40 -5.58
CA ALA A 74 -6.95 -10.35 -6.70
C ALA A 74 -7.70 -10.10 -8.02
N CYS A 75 -7.08 -9.35 -8.94
CA CYS A 75 -7.65 -9.13 -10.26
C CYS A 75 -7.75 -10.44 -11.04
N ASP A 76 -8.90 -10.68 -11.66
CA ASP A 76 -9.06 -11.79 -12.60
C ASP A 76 -8.34 -11.44 -13.91
N ALA A 77 -7.35 -12.25 -14.30
CA ALA A 77 -6.60 -12.06 -15.53
C ALA A 77 -7.51 -12.00 -16.77
N ALA A 78 -8.66 -12.66 -16.76
CA ALA A 78 -9.62 -12.61 -17.86
C ALA A 78 -10.37 -11.27 -17.98
N GLN A 79 -10.30 -10.42 -16.95
CA GLN A 79 -10.89 -9.07 -16.91
C GLN A 79 -9.82 -7.97 -17.07
N LEU A 80 -8.56 -8.34 -17.27
CA LEU A 80 -7.48 -7.42 -17.53
C LEU A 80 -7.24 -7.29 -19.02
N ASN A 81 -7.20 -6.06 -19.50
CA ASN A 81 -6.69 -5.75 -20.83
C ASN A 81 -5.21 -5.42 -20.73
N VAL A 82 -4.38 -6.20 -21.44
CA VAL A 82 -2.93 -6.14 -21.34
C VAL A 82 -2.36 -5.64 -22.66
N ALA A 83 -1.74 -4.46 -22.61
CA ALA A 83 -0.97 -3.90 -23.71
C ALA A 83 0.52 -4.06 -23.43
N VAL A 84 1.26 -4.56 -24.44
CA VAL A 84 2.72 -4.71 -24.37
C VAL A 84 3.33 -3.85 -25.46
N ASP A 85 4.27 -3.02 -25.06
CA ASP A 85 5.10 -2.22 -25.96
C ASP A 85 6.55 -2.67 -25.84
N ALA A 86 7.07 -3.25 -26.91
CA ALA A 86 8.42 -3.76 -27.00
C ALA A 86 9.00 -3.47 -28.40
N PRO A 87 10.32 -3.22 -28.52
CA PRO A 87 10.96 -3.06 -29.82
C PRO A 87 10.77 -4.28 -30.72
N LYS A 88 10.44 -4.05 -31.99
CA LYS A 88 10.28 -5.12 -33.00
C LYS A 88 11.61 -5.69 -33.49
N GLU A 89 12.69 -4.96 -33.25
CA GLU A 89 14.05 -5.33 -33.65
C GLU A 89 15.02 -4.92 -32.54
N THR A 90 16.05 -5.74 -32.33
CA THR A 90 17.19 -5.44 -31.46
C THR A 90 18.46 -6.06 -32.03
N THR A 91 19.62 -5.70 -31.49
CA THR A 91 20.91 -6.25 -31.87
C THR A 91 21.35 -7.34 -30.91
N VAL A 92 22.09 -8.34 -31.39
CA VAL A 92 22.67 -9.41 -30.56
C VAL A 92 23.38 -8.83 -29.33
N GLY A 93 22.94 -9.23 -28.13
CA GLY A 93 23.53 -8.83 -26.86
C GLY A 93 23.20 -7.41 -26.37
N ALA A 94 22.38 -6.64 -27.09
CA ALA A 94 21.96 -5.31 -26.64
C ALA A 94 20.81 -5.37 -25.61
N GLY A 95 19.94 -6.38 -25.72
CA GLY A 95 18.74 -6.47 -24.90
C GLY A 95 17.63 -5.53 -25.34
N MET A 96 16.61 -5.35 -24.50
CA MET A 96 15.51 -4.39 -24.70
C MET A 96 14.74 -4.13 -23.41
N SER A 97 14.02 -3.02 -23.38
CA SER A 97 12.95 -2.73 -22.40
C SER A 97 11.60 -3.17 -22.95
N ILE A 98 10.80 -3.84 -22.12
CA ILE A 98 9.45 -4.30 -22.41
C ILE A 98 8.54 -3.56 -21.43
N GLU A 99 7.65 -2.73 -21.97
CA GLU A 99 6.67 -2.00 -21.17
C GLU A 99 5.33 -2.75 -21.19
N ALA A 100 4.80 -3.04 -20.01
CA ALA A 100 3.52 -3.70 -19.82
C ALA A 100 2.53 -2.72 -19.18
N THR A 101 1.36 -2.58 -19.78
CA THR A 101 0.23 -1.81 -19.23
C THR A 101 -0.96 -2.75 -19.04
N LEU A 102 -1.37 -2.94 -17.79
CA LEU A 102 -2.48 -3.80 -17.40
C LEU A 102 -3.63 -2.90 -16.95
N THR A 103 -4.76 -2.97 -17.66
CA THR A 103 -5.95 -2.15 -17.39
C THR A 103 -7.07 -3.02 -16.85
N ASN A 104 -7.68 -2.63 -15.73
CA ASN A 104 -8.82 -3.35 -15.17
C ASN A 104 -10.10 -3.00 -15.95
N GLU A 105 -10.60 -3.94 -16.76
CA GLU A 105 -11.88 -3.80 -17.48
C GLU A 105 -13.03 -4.56 -16.78
N GLY A 106 -12.79 -5.06 -15.56
CA GLY A 106 -13.78 -5.70 -14.72
C GLY A 106 -14.80 -4.73 -14.12
N GLY A 107 -15.73 -5.27 -13.32
CA GLY A 107 -16.80 -4.49 -12.69
C GLY A 107 -16.46 -3.87 -11.33
N ASP A 108 -15.36 -4.30 -10.70
CA ASP A 108 -14.96 -3.91 -9.35
C ASP A 108 -13.45 -3.63 -9.27
N ALA A 109 -13.03 -2.80 -8.32
CA ALA A 109 -11.61 -2.58 -8.01
C ALA A 109 -10.97 -3.86 -7.45
N CYS A 110 -9.71 -4.13 -7.84
CA CYS A 110 -9.01 -5.35 -7.47
C CYS A 110 -7.51 -5.10 -7.17
N LEU A 111 -6.87 -6.02 -6.45
CA LEU A 111 -5.43 -6.01 -6.23
C LEU A 111 -4.71 -6.70 -7.39
N LEU A 112 -3.80 -5.99 -8.02
CA LEU A 112 -2.91 -6.49 -9.06
C LEU A 112 -1.47 -6.40 -8.58
N ASP A 113 -0.78 -7.53 -8.50
CA ASP A 113 0.65 -7.55 -8.22
C ASP A 113 1.44 -7.49 -9.52
N ILE A 114 2.16 -6.37 -9.72
CA ILE A 114 3.06 -6.18 -10.86
C ILE A 114 4.54 -6.23 -10.45
N GLY A 115 4.83 -6.87 -9.31
CA GLY A 115 6.19 -7.15 -8.88
C GLY A 115 6.90 -8.14 -9.80
N GLY A 116 8.23 -8.13 -9.79
CA GLY A 116 9.04 -8.96 -10.70
C GLY A 116 8.88 -10.47 -10.50
N ALA A 117 8.34 -10.91 -9.35
CA ALA A 117 8.01 -12.31 -9.10
C ALA A 117 6.65 -12.73 -9.69
N SER A 118 5.70 -11.79 -9.76
CA SER A 118 4.30 -12.04 -10.16
C SER A 118 4.11 -11.75 -11.65
N LEU A 119 4.61 -10.61 -12.15
CA LEU A 119 4.59 -10.26 -13.57
C LEU A 119 5.88 -10.68 -14.27
N GLY A 120 5.76 -11.61 -15.20
CA GLY A 120 6.83 -12.21 -15.97
C GLY A 120 6.80 -11.89 -17.46
N ALA A 121 7.97 -11.77 -18.09
CA ALA A 121 8.14 -11.80 -19.54
C ALA A 121 8.89 -13.07 -19.93
N VAL A 122 8.41 -13.72 -20.98
CA VAL A 122 9.00 -14.96 -21.51
C VAL A 122 9.33 -14.76 -22.97
N ILE A 123 10.58 -15.08 -23.34
CA ILE A 123 11.09 -14.98 -24.71
C ILE A 123 11.42 -16.38 -25.21
N ASN A 124 10.76 -16.79 -26.30
CA ASN A 124 10.94 -18.07 -26.96
C ASN A 124 11.59 -17.91 -28.34
N SER A 125 12.39 -18.90 -28.71
CA SER A 125 12.89 -19.12 -30.07
C SER A 125 12.39 -20.48 -30.55
N GLY A 126 11.41 -20.47 -31.46
CA GLY A 126 10.65 -21.68 -31.77
C GLY A 126 9.99 -22.26 -30.51
N ASP A 127 10.30 -23.53 -30.21
CA ASP A 127 9.76 -24.24 -29.04
C ASP A 127 10.64 -24.13 -27.78
N GLN A 128 11.77 -23.39 -27.86
CA GLN A 128 12.71 -23.26 -26.75
C GLN A 128 12.57 -21.91 -26.06
N THR A 129 12.39 -21.93 -24.74
CA THR A 129 12.47 -20.72 -23.91
C THR A 129 13.92 -20.30 -23.75
N VAL A 130 14.22 -19.08 -24.20
CA VAL A 130 15.56 -18.49 -24.16
C VAL A 130 15.74 -17.63 -22.92
N TRP A 131 14.68 -16.93 -22.50
CA TRP A 131 14.71 -16.09 -21.32
C TRP A 131 13.35 -16.00 -20.63
N THR A 132 13.38 -15.86 -19.31
CA THR A 132 12.22 -15.69 -18.44
C THR A 132 12.58 -14.72 -17.33
N SER A 133 11.87 -13.60 -17.21
CA SER A 133 12.19 -12.58 -16.21
C SER A 133 12.00 -13.07 -14.77
N THR A 134 11.04 -13.95 -14.50
CA THR A 134 10.75 -14.47 -13.14
C THR A 134 11.82 -15.41 -12.61
N THR A 135 12.74 -15.90 -13.47
CA THR A 135 13.93 -16.63 -13.00
C THR A 135 14.90 -15.71 -12.25
N CYS A 136 14.92 -14.42 -12.62
CA CYS A 136 15.73 -13.38 -12.00
C CYS A 136 14.84 -12.14 -11.78
N PRO A 137 13.90 -12.19 -10.83
CA PRO A 137 12.90 -11.14 -10.67
C PRO A 137 13.57 -9.79 -10.36
N ALA A 138 13.14 -8.75 -11.06
CA ALA A 138 13.58 -7.39 -10.76
C ALA A 138 12.97 -6.92 -9.43
N GLU A 139 13.68 -6.07 -8.70
CA GLU A 139 13.15 -5.42 -7.51
C GLU A 139 12.21 -4.26 -7.88
N PRO A 140 11.07 -4.09 -7.19
CA PRO A 140 10.58 -4.93 -6.09
C PRO A 140 10.00 -6.27 -6.58
N THR A 141 10.30 -7.35 -5.85
CA THR A 141 9.78 -8.70 -6.13
C THR A 141 8.26 -8.77 -6.05
N GLU A 142 7.67 -8.08 -5.07
CA GLU A 142 6.22 -7.92 -4.92
C GLU A 142 5.87 -6.44 -4.98
N ARG A 143 4.83 -6.11 -5.74
CA ARG A 143 4.29 -4.76 -5.87
C ARG A 143 2.77 -4.83 -6.06
N PRO A 144 2.01 -5.12 -4.98
CA PRO A 144 0.57 -5.10 -5.02
C PRO A 144 0.06 -3.66 -5.19
N LEU A 145 -0.74 -3.45 -6.23
CA LEU A 145 -1.43 -2.20 -6.52
C LEU A 145 -2.93 -2.43 -6.50
N LEU A 146 -3.66 -1.52 -5.85
CA LEU A 146 -5.11 -1.47 -6.02
C LEU A 146 -5.41 -0.76 -7.33
N VAL A 147 -6.10 -1.43 -8.24
CA VAL A 147 -6.46 -0.91 -9.57
C VAL A 147 -7.97 -0.80 -9.64
N ASP A 148 -8.47 0.43 -9.74
CA ASP A 148 -9.89 0.70 -9.91
C ASP A 148 -10.36 0.35 -11.34
N VAL A 149 -11.67 0.29 -11.54
CA VAL A 149 -12.29 0.02 -12.84
C VAL A 149 -11.88 1.09 -13.86
N GLY A 150 -11.30 0.65 -14.97
CA GLY A 150 -10.77 1.51 -16.03
C GLY A 150 -9.40 2.12 -15.73
N GLU A 151 -8.82 1.87 -14.56
CA GLU A 151 -7.47 2.31 -14.23
C GLU A 151 -6.41 1.31 -14.71
N SER A 152 -5.19 1.80 -14.92
CA SER A 152 -4.08 1.03 -15.48
C SER A 152 -2.87 1.01 -14.56
N ALA A 153 -2.31 -0.18 -14.33
CA ALA A 153 -1.00 -0.36 -13.73
C ALA A 153 0.06 -0.55 -14.81
N ARG A 154 1.26 0.00 -14.59
CA ARG A 154 2.39 -0.08 -15.53
C ARG A 154 3.62 -0.69 -14.88
N ALA A 155 4.29 -1.55 -15.62
CA ALA A 155 5.54 -2.17 -15.25
C ALA A 155 6.50 -2.18 -16.43
N SER A 156 7.78 -1.96 -16.15
CA SER A 156 8.87 -2.08 -17.11
C SER A 156 9.70 -3.31 -16.77
N LEU A 157 9.90 -4.18 -17.76
CA LEU A 157 10.76 -5.35 -17.66
C LEU A 157 11.96 -5.16 -18.58
N THR A 158 13.16 -5.37 -18.06
CA THR A 158 14.40 -5.21 -18.84
C THR A 158 15.01 -6.57 -19.13
N TRP A 159 15.22 -6.85 -20.40
CA TRP A 159 16.01 -7.99 -20.85
C TRP A 159 17.38 -7.51 -21.32
N SER A 160 18.46 -8.18 -20.89
CA SER A 160 19.84 -7.80 -21.22
C SER A 160 20.38 -8.41 -22.52
N GLY A 161 19.58 -9.18 -23.26
CA GLY A 161 20.05 -9.91 -24.44
C GLY A 161 20.71 -11.26 -24.12
N MET A 162 20.84 -11.58 -22.82
CA MET A 162 21.38 -12.86 -22.34
C MET A 162 20.26 -13.89 -22.12
N SER A 163 20.58 -15.15 -22.38
CA SER A 163 19.69 -16.26 -22.01
C SER A 163 19.66 -16.46 -20.49
N THR A 164 18.61 -17.09 -19.97
CA THR A 164 18.54 -17.46 -18.54
C THR A 164 19.69 -18.38 -18.09
N ALA A 165 20.31 -19.11 -19.01
CA ALA A 165 21.49 -19.93 -18.73
C ALA A 165 22.72 -19.12 -18.28
N ALA A 166 22.77 -17.81 -18.59
CA ALA A 166 23.83 -16.91 -18.14
C ALA A 166 23.79 -16.63 -16.62
N GLY A 167 22.67 -16.93 -15.96
CA GLY A 167 22.44 -16.67 -14.53
C GLY A 167 22.08 -15.22 -14.21
N CYS A 168 21.65 -14.97 -12.98
CA CYS A 168 21.28 -13.64 -12.49
C CYS A 168 22.52 -12.84 -12.11
N SER A 169 23.35 -12.47 -13.08
CA SER A 169 24.40 -11.46 -12.89
C SER A 169 23.93 -10.17 -13.55
N PRO A 170 23.97 -9.01 -12.85
CA PRO A 170 23.64 -7.74 -13.47
C PRO A 170 24.62 -7.51 -14.64
N SER A 171 24.07 -7.36 -15.84
CA SER A 171 24.85 -6.86 -16.97
C SER A 171 25.02 -5.36 -16.76
N GLU A 172 26.26 -4.92 -16.60
CA GLU A 172 26.59 -3.50 -16.68
C GLU A 172 26.11 -2.99 -18.06
N PRO A 173 25.40 -1.86 -18.14
CA PRO A 173 24.97 -1.30 -19.42
C PRO A 173 26.19 -1.16 -20.33
N ALA A 174 26.10 -1.69 -21.55
CA ALA A 174 27.12 -1.44 -22.55
C ALA A 174 27.27 0.10 -22.70
N PRO A 175 28.48 0.66 -22.59
CA PRO A 175 28.66 2.10 -22.81
C PRO A 175 28.17 2.44 -24.22
N ASP A 176 27.42 3.54 -24.33
CA ASP A 176 27.02 4.13 -25.61
C ASP A 176 28.17 4.06 -26.61
N PRO A 177 27.92 3.72 -27.90
CA PRO A 177 28.95 3.78 -28.92
C PRO A 177 29.42 5.22 -29.03
N THR A 178 30.53 5.53 -28.33
CA THR A 178 31.28 6.76 -28.53
C THR A 178 31.65 6.76 -30.01
N PRO A 179 31.23 7.76 -30.82
CA PRO A 179 31.64 7.83 -32.20
C PRO A 179 33.17 7.96 -32.21
N SER A 180 33.85 6.89 -32.61
CA SER A 180 35.27 6.94 -32.92
C SER A 180 35.45 7.96 -34.04
N PRO A 181 36.32 8.97 -33.88
CA PRO A 181 36.54 9.95 -34.93
C PRO A 181 37.16 9.25 -36.14
N GLU A 182 36.53 9.51 -37.29
CA GLU A 182 37.03 9.22 -38.62
C GLU A 182 38.52 9.61 -38.71
N THR A 183 39.41 8.62 -38.84
CA THR A 183 40.76 8.89 -39.37
C THR A 183 40.70 8.67 -40.86
N SER A 184 40.49 9.78 -41.57
CA SER A 184 40.50 9.84 -43.02
C SER A 184 41.95 9.93 -43.55
N ALA A 185 42.27 9.01 -44.44
CA ALA A 185 43.24 9.07 -45.54
C ALA A 185 44.76 9.16 -45.27
N ALA A 186 45.47 8.11 -45.71
CA ALA A 186 46.57 8.30 -46.66
C ALA A 186 46.61 7.09 -47.63
N GLN A 187 46.49 7.40 -48.92
CA GLN A 187 46.63 6.48 -50.05
C GLN A 187 48.10 6.14 -50.28
N ASP A 188 48.39 4.89 -50.65
CA ASP A 188 49.45 4.57 -51.62
C ASP A 188 49.06 3.27 -52.38
N PRO A 189 49.12 3.20 -53.72
CA PRO A 189 48.62 2.08 -54.50
C PRO A 189 49.76 1.15 -54.96
N SER A 190 49.71 -0.14 -54.60
CA SER A 190 50.21 -1.26 -55.43
C SER A 190 50.22 -2.57 -54.64
N ALA A 191 49.39 -3.53 -55.07
CA ALA A 191 49.79 -4.91 -55.39
C ALA A 191 48.57 -5.86 -55.47
N SER A 192 48.36 -6.40 -56.68
CA SER A 192 47.76 -7.68 -57.09
C SER A 192 46.57 -8.37 -56.35
N PRO A 193 45.62 -8.96 -57.11
CA PRO A 193 44.41 -9.59 -56.57
C PRO A 193 44.66 -11.04 -56.15
N GLY A 194 44.17 -11.43 -54.97
CA GLY A 194 44.16 -12.83 -54.56
C GLY A 194 43.52 -13.07 -53.20
N ALA A 195 42.62 -14.06 -53.17
CA ALA A 195 41.96 -14.70 -52.04
C ALA A 195 40.70 -14.00 -51.48
N SER A 196 39.55 -14.50 -51.96
CA SER A 196 38.32 -14.59 -51.16
C SER A 196 38.64 -15.20 -49.79
N ALA A 197 38.66 -14.37 -48.75
CA ALA A 197 38.51 -14.86 -47.39
C ALA A 197 37.04 -15.17 -47.16
N SER A 198 36.70 -16.47 -47.14
CA SER A 198 35.45 -16.95 -46.59
C SER A 198 35.36 -16.48 -45.13
N PRO A 199 34.30 -15.80 -44.67
CA PRO A 199 34.19 -15.46 -43.26
C PRO A 199 34.05 -16.75 -42.45
N SER A 200 35.03 -17.03 -41.59
CA SER A 200 34.89 -18.04 -40.53
C SER A 200 33.71 -17.65 -39.64
N PRO A 201 32.80 -18.58 -39.29
CA PRO A 201 31.76 -18.30 -38.31
C PRO A 201 32.41 -18.06 -36.95
N SER A 202 32.21 -16.87 -36.38
CA SER A 202 32.56 -16.57 -34.99
C SER A 202 31.93 -17.60 -34.04
N PRO A 203 32.58 -17.97 -32.94
CA PRO A 203 31.99 -18.86 -31.95
C PRO A 203 30.72 -18.22 -31.38
N VAL A 204 29.58 -18.88 -31.57
CA VAL A 204 28.29 -18.48 -31.01
C VAL A 204 28.40 -18.62 -29.49
N ASN A 205 28.35 -17.51 -28.75
CA ASN A 205 28.33 -17.55 -27.29
C ASN A 205 26.97 -18.11 -26.83
N PRO A 206 26.91 -19.28 -26.17
CA PRO A 206 25.64 -19.92 -25.80
C PRO A 206 24.85 -19.11 -24.77
N ASN A 207 25.48 -18.13 -24.10
CA ASN A 207 24.84 -17.30 -23.09
C ASN A 207 24.12 -16.09 -23.69
N VAL A 208 24.33 -15.77 -24.97
CA VAL A 208 23.72 -14.62 -25.64
C VAL A 208 22.68 -15.11 -26.65
N ALA A 209 21.53 -14.45 -26.71
CA ALA A 209 20.52 -14.78 -27.72
C ALA A 209 21.06 -14.47 -29.13
N ALA A 210 21.05 -15.49 -30.00
CA ALA A 210 21.57 -15.39 -31.36
C ALA A 210 20.64 -14.55 -32.26
N ALA A 211 21.15 -14.10 -33.40
CA ALA A 211 20.32 -13.48 -34.43
C ALA A 211 19.22 -14.44 -34.89
N GLY A 212 17.99 -13.95 -35.08
CA GLY A 212 16.84 -14.79 -35.40
C GLY A 212 15.49 -14.15 -35.08
N THR A 213 14.43 -14.94 -35.22
CA THR A 213 13.05 -14.54 -34.91
C THR A 213 12.63 -15.11 -33.56
N TYR A 214 12.10 -14.25 -32.71
CA TYR A 214 11.71 -14.58 -31.34
C TYR A 214 10.26 -14.23 -31.09
N ARG A 215 9.67 -14.89 -30.09
CA ARG A 215 8.31 -14.63 -29.61
C ARG A 215 8.37 -14.21 -28.17
N LEU A 216 7.69 -13.11 -27.84
CA LEU A 216 7.54 -12.55 -26.51
C LEU A 216 6.10 -12.71 -26.06
N HIS A 217 5.89 -13.18 -24.84
CA HIS A 217 4.60 -13.13 -24.17
C HIS A 217 4.80 -12.79 -22.68
N LEU A 218 3.77 -12.20 -22.08
CA LEU A 218 3.73 -11.89 -20.66
C LEU A 218 2.94 -12.95 -19.90
N GLN A 219 3.38 -13.17 -18.66
CA GLN A 219 2.74 -14.04 -17.69
C GLN A 219 2.42 -13.27 -16.41
N LEU A 220 1.28 -13.55 -15.81
CA LEU A 220 0.94 -13.13 -14.45
C LEU A 220 0.73 -14.36 -13.60
N ASP A 221 1.48 -14.49 -12.51
CA ASP A 221 1.47 -15.66 -11.62
C ASP A 221 1.67 -17.00 -12.36
N GLY A 222 2.47 -16.97 -13.44
CA GLY A 222 2.75 -18.12 -14.30
C GLY A 222 1.66 -18.44 -15.35
N THR A 223 0.61 -17.63 -15.45
CA THR A 223 -0.44 -17.77 -16.48
C THR A 223 -0.19 -16.78 -17.60
N ASP A 224 -0.25 -17.22 -18.86
CA ASP A 224 -0.09 -16.33 -20.02
C ASP A 224 -1.27 -15.32 -20.10
N ILE A 225 -0.94 -14.03 -20.11
CA ILE A 225 -1.93 -12.93 -20.14
C ILE A 225 -1.96 -12.19 -21.49
N THR A 226 -1.01 -12.48 -22.38
CA THR A 226 -0.94 -11.87 -23.72
C THR A 226 -0.75 -12.92 -24.79
N GLY A 227 -1.13 -12.60 -26.03
CA GLY A 227 -0.68 -13.35 -27.20
C GLY A 227 0.83 -13.20 -27.44
N GLU A 228 1.37 -14.03 -28.33
CA GLU A 228 2.77 -13.97 -28.74
C GLU A 228 3.04 -12.76 -29.66
N GLN A 229 3.98 -11.91 -29.27
CA GLN A 229 4.51 -10.84 -30.10
C GLN A 229 5.83 -11.25 -30.74
N VAL A 230 5.99 -11.00 -32.03
CA VAL A 230 7.19 -11.39 -32.76
C VAL A 230 8.17 -10.23 -32.87
N PHE A 231 9.44 -10.49 -32.60
CA PHE A 231 10.54 -9.54 -32.81
C PHE A 231 11.76 -10.24 -33.43
N LEU A 232 12.68 -9.44 -33.99
CA LEU A 232 13.92 -9.93 -34.62
C LEU A 232 15.15 -9.48 -33.84
N ILE A 233 16.16 -10.35 -33.82
CA ILE A 233 17.52 -10.03 -33.38
C ILE A 233 18.43 -10.06 -34.60
N GLN A 234 19.18 -8.98 -34.82
CA GLN A 234 20.12 -8.82 -35.95
C GLN A 234 21.58 -8.69 -35.48
#